data_AF-A0A5C7IRM6-F1
#
_entry.id   AF-A0A5C7IRM6-F1
#
_cell.length_a   1.000
_cell.length_b   1.000
_cell.length_c   1.000
_cell.angle_alpha   90.00
_cell.angle_beta   90.00
_cell.angle_gamma   90.00
#
_symmetry.space_group_name_H-M   'P 1'
#
loop_
_entity.id
_entity.type
_entity.pdbx_description
1 polymer ?
#
loop_
_entity_poly.entity_id
_entity_poly.type
_entity_poly.pdbx_seq_one_letter_code
_entity_poly.pdbx_strand_id
1 'polypeptide(L)' 'MEDTTLSEGKTAMEKTVQAKHIAGKGNYLFNASNQETGWARFATLSYFNEPGNGLLVKDVCLVEAEVTIHGIASAL' A
#
# COMPACT_ATOMS: atom_id res chain seq x y z
N MET A 1 20.74 -17.04 -4.38
CA MET A 1 21.40 -15.93 -3.67
C MET A 1 20.45 -14.78 -3.76
N GLU A 2 19.88 -14.40 -2.62
CA GLU A 2 18.67 -13.58 -2.57
C GLU A 2 19.02 -12.24 -1.94
N ASP A 3 19.13 -11.20 -2.77
CA ASP A 3 19.32 -9.81 -2.33
C ASP A 3 18.20 -9.41 -1.37
N THR A 4 18.57 -8.73 -0.27
CA THR A 4 17.65 -8.33 0.81
C THR A 4 17.67 -6.81 1.00
N THR A 5 16.65 -6.14 0.48
CA THR A 5 16.44 -4.68 0.46
C THR A 5 15.44 -4.25 1.55
N LEU A 6 15.87 -3.44 2.53
CA LEU A 6 14.98 -2.89 3.55
C LEU A 6 14.34 -1.57 3.09
N SER A 7 13.23 -1.66 2.34
CA SER A 7 12.43 -0.48 1.98
C SER A 7 11.20 -0.33 2.89
N GLU A 8 11.04 0.79 3.59
CA GLU A 8 9.74 1.10 4.22
C GLU A 8 8.80 1.66 3.16
N GLY A 9 7.52 1.28 3.20
CA GLY A 9 6.48 1.81 2.33
C GLY A 9 5.59 2.75 3.13
N LYS A 10 5.73 4.08 3.04
CA LYS A 10 4.74 5.00 3.60
C LYS A 10 3.63 5.22 2.58
N THR A 11 2.67 4.31 2.43
CA THR A 11 1.60 4.46 1.44
C THR A 11 0.71 5.69 1.77
N ALA A 12 1.00 6.88 1.23
CA ALA A 12 0.12 8.04 1.30
C ALA A 12 -0.64 8.22 0.01
N MET A 13 -1.94 8.48 0.15
CA MET A 13 -2.83 8.76 -0.96
C MET A 13 -3.25 10.23 -0.88
N GLU A 14 -2.91 11.01 -1.90
CA GLU A 14 -3.40 12.37 -2.12
C GLU A 14 -3.75 12.57 -3.61
N LYS A 15 -5.02 12.44 -3.98
CA LYS A 15 -6.09 13.43 -3.75
C LYS A 15 -7.21 13.25 -4.79
N THR A 16 -8.44 12.99 -4.34
CA THR A 16 -9.66 13.39 -5.07
C THR A 16 -10.68 13.86 -4.03
N VAL A 17 -11.24 15.06 -4.25
CA VAL A 17 -11.83 15.98 -3.26
C VAL A 17 -13.06 15.48 -2.46
N GLN A 18 -13.48 14.21 -2.55
CA GLN A 18 -14.66 13.71 -1.81
C GLN A 18 -14.61 12.25 -1.28
N ALA A 19 -13.50 11.52 -1.37
CA ALA A 19 -13.45 10.14 -0.88
C ALA A 19 -13.18 10.04 0.63
N LYS A 20 -13.85 9.13 1.33
CA LYS A 20 -13.47 8.76 2.71
C LYS A 20 -12.14 8.02 2.64
N HIS A 21 -11.13 8.54 3.33
CA HIS A 21 -9.77 8.02 3.22
C HIS A 21 -9.58 6.76 4.09
N ILE A 22 -9.22 5.62 3.48
CA ILE A 22 -8.66 4.46 4.20
C ILE A 22 -7.14 4.48 3.97
N ALA A 23 -6.36 4.38 5.04
CA ALA A 23 -4.91 4.32 4.95
C ALA A 23 -4.36 3.19 5.83
N GLY A 24 -3.32 2.52 5.34
CA GLY A 24 -2.51 1.58 6.10
C GLY A 24 -1.06 2.08 6.14
N LYS A 25 -0.37 1.85 7.26
CA LYS A 25 1.07 2.10 7.39
C LYS A 25 1.76 0.85 7.91
N GLY A 26 2.86 0.46 7.29
CA GLY A 26 3.61 -0.72 7.66
C GLY A 26 5.07 -0.63 7.24
N ASN A 27 5.93 -1.35 7.96
CA ASN A 27 7.35 -1.44 7.70
C ASN A 27 7.65 -2.87 7.27
N TYR A 28 8.33 -3.01 6.14
CA TYR A 28 8.51 -4.30 5.50
C TYR A 28 9.95 -4.47 5.05
N LEU A 29 10.43 -5.71 5.14
CA LEU A 29 11.68 -6.11 4.54
C LEU A 29 11.37 -6.75 3.20
N PHE A 30 11.98 -6.24 2.14
CA PHE A 30 11.86 -6.80 0.82
C PHE A 30 13.10 -7.63 0.51
N ASN A 31 12.94 -8.81 -0.04
CA ASN A 31 14.06 -9.59 -0.53
C ASN A 31 13.61 -10.50 -1.66
N ALA A 32 14.52 -11.27 -2.26
CA ALA A 32 14.12 -12.12 -3.37
C ALA A 32 13.05 -13.16 -3.00
N SER A 33 12.92 -13.56 -1.72
CA SER A 33 11.84 -14.42 -1.23
C SER A 33 10.62 -13.66 -0.65
N ASN A 34 10.72 -12.35 -0.42
CA ASN A 34 9.66 -11.48 0.11
C ASN A 34 9.54 -10.24 -0.78
N GLN A 35 9.08 -10.44 -2.01
CA GLN A 35 9.03 -9.38 -3.02
C GLN A 35 7.79 -8.48 -2.87
N GLU A 36 6.79 -8.93 -2.14
CA GLU A 36 5.52 -8.24 -1.97
C GLU A 36 5.09 -8.19 -0.50
N THR A 37 4.29 -7.17 -0.21
CA THR A 37 3.72 -6.97 1.11
C THR A 37 2.44 -6.14 1.02
N GLY A 38 1.67 -6.15 2.10
CA GLY A 38 0.47 -5.34 2.22
C GLY A 38 -0.42 -5.81 3.36
N TRP A 39 -1.73 -5.63 3.17
CA TRP A 39 -2.74 -6.04 4.13
C TRP A 39 -3.64 -7.09 3.49
N ALA A 40 -3.70 -8.28 4.12
CA ALA A 40 -4.63 -9.33 3.70
C ALA A 40 -6.09 -8.88 3.70
N ARG A 41 -6.44 -7.86 4.50
CA ARG A 41 -7.75 -7.21 4.53
C ARG A 41 -7.60 -5.70 4.70
N PHE A 42 -7.31 -5.01 3.59
CA PHE A 42 -7.21 -3.56 3.57
C PHE A 42 -8.58 -2.87 3.75
N ALA A 43 -9.60 -3.37 3.04
CA ALA A 43 -10.99 -2.94 3.17
C ALA A 43 -11.93 -4.14 3.01
N THR A 44 -13.11 -4.11 3.62
CA THR A 44 -14.14 -5.10 3.32
C THR A 44 -14.74 -4.81 1.95
N LEU A 45 -15.17 -5.85 1.25
CA LEU A 45 -15.81 -5.69 -0.07
C LEU A 45 -17.10 -4.86 0.02
N SER A 46 -17.86 -4.99 1.11
CA SER A 46 -19.07 -4.20 1.34
C SER A 46 -18.77 -2.72 1.51
N TYR A 47 -17.73 -2.37 2.29
CA TYR A 47 -17.31 -0.99 2.49
C TYR A 47 -16.74 -0.37 1.22
N PHE A 48 -15.97 -1.15 0.45
CA PHE A 48 -15.35 -0.72 -0.81
C PHE A 48 -16.38 -0.35 -1.87
N ASN A 49 -17.45 -1.15 -2.01
CA ASN A 49 -18.48 -0.95 -3.04
C ASN A 49 -19.60 0.02 -2.63
N GLU A 50 -19.62 0.50 -1.40
CA GLU A 50 -20.66 1.42 -0.94
C GLU A 50 -20.47 2.80 -1.59
N PRO A 51 -21.43 3.27 -2.44
CA PRO A 51 -21.24 4.50 -3.22
C PRO A 51 -20.97 5.74 -2.37
N GLY A 52 -21.48 5.76 -1.13
CA GLY A 52 -21.28 6.86 -0.18
C GLY A 52 -19.89 6.91 0.47
N ASN A 53 -19.03 5.91 0.26
CA ASN A 53 -17.65 5.92 0.78
C ASN A 53 -16.66 6.54 -0.21
N GLY A 54 -17.02 6.65 -1.49
CA GLY A 54 -16.21 7.32 -2.50
C GLY A 54 -14.91 6.59 -2.88
N LEU A 55 -14.77 5.31 -2.52
CA LEU A 55 -13.60 4.48 -2.83
C LEU A 55 -13.62 3.91 -4.25
N LEU A 56 -14.83 3.70 -4.79
CA LEU A 56 -15.08 3.23 -6.13
C LEU A 56 -16.03 4.21 -6.83
N VAL A 57 -15.53 4.91 -7.84
CA VAL A 57 -16.31 5.89 -8.63
C VAL A 57 -16.24 5.50 -10.09
N LYS A 58 -17.40 5.20 -10.69
CA LYS A 58 -17.49 4.72 -12.09
C LYS A 58 -16.59 3.49 -12.34
N ASP A 59 -16.63 2.53 -11.42
CA ASP A 59 -15.80 1.32 -11.44
C ASP A 59 -14.28 1.58 -11.44
N VAL A 60 -13.86 2.80 -11.08
CA VAL A 60 -12.45 3.19 -10.93
C VAL A 60 -12.16 3.43 -9.45
N CYS A 61 -11.08 2.83 -8.97
CA CYS A 61 -10.50 3.10 -7.65
C CYS A 61 -9.10 3.69 -7.84
N LEU A 62 -8.80 4.75 -7.10
CA LEU A 62 -7.46 5.30 -7.01
C LEU A 62 -6.75 4.63 -5.84
N VAL A 63 -5.59 4.02 -6.10
CA VAL A 63 -4.68 3.49 -5.09
C VAL A 63 -3.34 4.20 -5.27
N GLU A 64 -2.80 4.71 -4.19
CA GLU A 64 -1.57 5.49 -4.16
C GLU A 64 -0.67 4.87 -3.08
N ALA A 65 0.64 4.90 -3.29
CA ALA A 65 1.61 4.46 -2.32
C ALA A 65 2.81 5.41 -2.32
N GLU A 66 3.14 5.96 -1.17
CA GLU A 66 4.46 6.56 -0.92
C GLU A 66 5.38 5.47 -0.33
N VAL A 67 6.67 5.54 -0.63
CA VAL A 67 7.67 4.55 -0.20
C VAL A 67 8.92 5.28 0.23
N THR A 68 9.43 4.93 1.41
CA THR A 68 10.63 5.52 2.01
C THR A 68 11.65 4.42 2.32
N ILE A 69 12.75 4.37 1.55
CA ILE A 69 13.81 3.39 1.78
C ILE A 69 14.65 3.84 2.98
N HIS A 70 14.77 3.00 4.01
CA HIS A 70 15.53 3.32 5.21
C HIS A 70 16.94 2.70 5.23
N GLY A 71 17.17 1.65 4.44
CA GLY A 71 18.50 1.09 4.25
C GLY A 71 18.54 -0.01 3.20
N ILE A 72 19.72 -0.29 2.68
CA ILE A 72 19.96 -1.43 1.79
C ILE A 72 21.01 -2.29 2.45
N ALA A 73 20.73 -3.58 2.61
CA ALA A 73 21.71 -4.55 3.09
C ALA A 73 22.23 -5.34 1.88
N SER A 74 23.55 -5.39 1.73
CA SER A 74 24.16 -6.29 0.74
C SER A 74 24.34 -7.67 1.37
N ALA A 75 24.02 -8.72 0.63
CA ALA A 75 24.46 -10.06 0.98
C ALA A 75 25.99 -10.14 0.82
N LEU A 76 26.68 -10.62 1.86
CA LEU A 76 28.13 -10.86 1.88
C LEU A 76 28.48 -12.19 1.20
#